data_AF-A0A7Y2HC18-F1
#
_entry.id   AF-A0A7Y2HC18-F1
#
_cell.length_a   1.000
_cell.length_b   1.000
_cell.length_c   1.000
_cell.angle_alpha   90.00
_cell.angle_beta   90.00
_cell.angle_gamma   90.00
#
_symmetry.space_group_name_H-M   'P 1'
#
loop_
_entity.id
_entity.type
_entity.pdbx_description
1 polymer ?
#
loop_
_entity_poly.entity_id
_entity_poly.type
_entity_poly.pdbx_seq_one_letter_code
_entity_poly.pdbx_strand_id
1 'polypeptide(L)'
;EYRFAWNTPGSSPLGGGKDYSIAWNNDGIPSSSLEYTGASHKDPQGISVGKNILTGYIKYNLLDNESINLPYYSGTYLGKKEVIAIGGGFFLHPNGMFNTETREHSDIKHFALDFFMDLPVNNGSINTYIAFQKFDYGPNYISRWAGTGNSIYGQFGYYLDGLKVMPYAAYSYSDFEAAQDPIQSLNIGLNYFIHEHNCKLTAEYHLISKDYRESSMTFDAQDIFTQFRLQFQVFI
;
A
#
# COMPACT_ATOMS: atom_id res chain seq x y z
N GLU A 1 -12.13 11.63 12.44
CA GLU A 1 -10.75 12.13 12.28
C GLU A 1 -10.58 12.63 10.86
N TYR A 2 -9.82 13.70 10.63
CA TYR A 2 -9.42 14.12 9.29
C TYR A 2 -7.97 14.58 9.28
N ARG A 3 -7.29 14.39 8.15
CA ARG A 3 -5.92 14.84 7.91
C ARG A 3 -5.86 15.46 6.52
N PHE A 4 -5.33 16.66 6.42
CA PHE A 4 -5.07 17.31 5.14
C PHE A 4 -3.65 17.83 5.14
N ALA A 5 -2.97 17.70 4.00
CA ALA A 5 -1.66 18.27 3.83
C ALA A 5 -1.53 18.94 2.46
N TRP A 6 -0.86 20.08 2.47
CA TRP A 6 -0.45 20.83 1.29
C TRP A 6 1.06 20.90 1.31
N ASN A 7 1.71 20.15 0.41
CA ASN A 7 3.15 20.00 0.42
C ASN A 7 3.73 20.58 -0.87
N THR A 8 4.88 21.24 -0.77
CA THR A 8 5.69 21.54 -1.95
C THR A 8 6.27 20.23 -2.49
N PRO A 9 6.31 20.04 -3.82
CA PRO A 9 6.89 18.83 -4.39
C PRO A 9 8.38 18.81 -4.07
N GLY A 10 8.88 17.70 -3.52
CA GLY A 10 10.30 17.50 -3.32
C GLY A 10 11.04 17.43 -4.66
N SER A 11 12.26 17.96 -4.71
CA SER A 11 13.18 17.77 -5.83
C SER A 11 13.96 16.47 -5.62
N SER A 12 13.47 15.39 -6.23
CA SER A 12 14.01 14.00 -6.21
C SER A 12 13.46 13.08 -5.12
N PRO A 13 12.65 12.06 -5.47
CA PRO A 13 12.63 10.84 -4.69
C PRO A 13 13.88 10.02 -5.05
N LEU A 14 14.74 9.70 -4.07
CA LEU A 14 15.85 8.75 -4.23
C LEU A 14 15.31 7.43 -4.86
N GLY A 15 15.57 7.21 -6.15
CA GLY A 15 15.29 5.97 -6.89
C GLY A 15 13.83 5.65 -7.27
N GLY A 16 12.84 6.48 -6.95
CA GLY A 16 11.44 6.02 -6.81
C GLY A 16 10.41 6.39 -7.87
N GLY A 17 10.77 7.16 -8.90
CA GLY A 17 9.86 7.54 -9.98
C GLY A 17 10.13 6.88 -11.34
N LYS A 18 11.08 5.94 -11.36
CA LYS A 18 11.38 5.18 -12.58
C LYS A 18 10.24 4.22 -12.87
N ASP A 19 9.87 4.16 -14.13
CA ASP A 19 9.01 3.12 -14.65
C ASP A 19 9.77 1.78 -14.73
N TYR A 20 9.07 0.70 -14.39
CA TYR A 20 9.53 -0.68 -14.43
C TYR A 20 8.75 -1.50 -15.47
N SER A 21 7.80 -0.92 -16.21
CA SER A 21 6.90 -1.65 -17.14
C SER A 21 7.65 -2.56 -18.12
N ILE A 22 8.89 -2.19 -18.48
CA ILE A 22 9.78 -3.02 -19.30
C ILE A 22 10.03 -4.43 -18.74
N ALA A 23 9.94 -4.63 -17.41
CA ALA A 23 10.06 -5.94 -16.79
C ALA A 23 8.86 -6.86 -17.12
N TRP A 24 7.77 -6.31 -17.64
CA TRP A 24 6.56 -7.01 -18.09
C TRP A 24 6.38 -7.00 -19.61
N ASN A 25 7.39 -6.56 -20.38
CA ASN A 25 7.34 -6.56 -21.85
C ASN A 25 7.43 -7.99 -22.42
N ASN A 26 6.32 -8.71 -22.39
CA ASN A 26 6.01 -9.79 -23.33
C ASN A 26 5.03 -9.25 -24.39
N ASP A 27 5.12 -9.77 -25.62
CA ASP A 27 4.46 -9.26 -26.84
C ASP A 27 3.06 -8.64 -26.60
N GLY A 28 2.94 -7.31 -26.76
CA GLY A 28 1.65 -6.61 -26.89
C GLY A 28 1.35 -5.51 -25.86
N ILE A 29 2.05 -5.46 -24.72
CA ILE A 29 1.92 -4.35 -23.74
C ILE A 29 3.05 -3.34 -23.97
N PRO A 30 2.77 -2.08 -24.31
CA PRO A 30 3.81 -1.08 -24.52
C PRO A 30 4.33 -0.55 -23.18
N SER A 31 5.66 -0.45 -23.06
CA SER A 31 6.31 0.17 -21.91
C SER A 31 5.98 1.67 -21.81
N SER A 32 5.89 2.19 -20.59
CA SER A 32 5.67 3.61 -20.34
C SER A 32 6.94 4.44 -20.54
N SER A 33 6.78 5.63 -21.12
CA SER A 33 7.82 6.66 -21.19
C SER A 33 7.74 7.67 -20.03
N LEU A 34 6.90 7.41 -19.04
CA LEU A 34 6.62 8.28 -17.91
C LEU A 34 7.62 8.09 -16.76
N GLU A 35 7.99 9.20 -16.13
CA GLU A 35 8.77 9.23 -14.90
C GLU A 35 8.08 10.12 -13.86
N TYR A 36 7.98 9.65 -12.61
CA TYR A 36 7.51 10.50 -11.52
C TYR A 36 8.66 11.38 -11.00
N THR A 37 8.69 12.64 -11.41
CA THR A 37 9.81 13.56 -11.17
C THR A 37 9.47 14.68 -10.18
N GLY A 38 8.19 14.80 -9.82
CA GLY A 38 7.69 15.90 -9.00
C GLY A 38 7.84 17.22 -9.75
N ALA A 39 8.81 18.04 -9.36
CA ALA A 39 9.12 19.32 -10.02
C ALA A 39 10.56 19.41 -10.55
N SER A 40 11.29 18.28 -10.63
CA SER A 40 12.69 18.33 -11.06
C SER A 40 12.85 18.53 -12.58
N HIS A 41 11.91 18.05 -13.39
CA HIS A 41 11.91 18.28 -14.83
C HIS A 41 11.21 19.59 -15.17
N LYS A 42 11.83 20.33 -16.08
CA LYS A 42 11.30 21.57 -16.64
C LYS A 42 10.54 21.25 -17.93
N ASP A 43 9.53 22.06 -18.21
CA ASP A 43 8.82 22.02 -19.49
C ASP A 43 9.75 22.39 -20.67
N PRO A 44 9.29 22.25 -21.93
CA PRO A 44 10.08 22.64 -23.10
C PRO A 44 10.54 24.11 -23.11
N GLN A 45 9.90 24.97 -22.32
CA GLN A 45 10.23 26.39 -22.15
C GLN A 45 11.24 26.63 -21.01
N GLY A 46 11.68 25.58 -20.29
CA GLY A 46 12.66 25.65 -19.22
C GLY A 46 12.08 26.10 -17.86
N ILE A 47 10.76 26.06 -17.70
CA ILE A 47 10.02 26.44 -16.49
C ILE A 47 9.70 25.19 -15.67
N SER A 48 9.85 25.30 -14.34
CA SER A 48 9.42 24.25 -13.42
C SER A 48 7.91 24.26 -13.30
N VAL A 49 7.24 23.18 -13.73
CA VAL A 49 5.77 23.13 -13.81
C VAL A 49 5.12 22.19 -12.79
N GLY A 50 5.88 21.34 -12.10
CA GLY A 50 5.38 20.49 -11.02
C GLY A 50 4.77 21.33 -9.90
N LYS A 51 3.48 21.11 -9.60
CA LYS A 51 2.72 21.91 -8.63
C LYS A 51 2.73 21.29 -7.25
N ASN A 52 2.18 22.01 -6.27
CA ASN A 52 2.00 21.51 -4.92
C ASN A 52 1.14 20.25 -4.88
N ILE A 53 1.50 19.36 -3.96
CA ILE A 53 0.80 18.12 -3.68
C ILE A 53 -0.31 18.43 -2.69
N LEU A 54 -1.55 18.08 -3.04
CA LEU A 54 -2.69 18.15 -2.14
C LEU A 54 -3.10 16.72 -1.77
N THR A 55 -3.15 16.45 -0.48
CA THR A 55 -3.60 15.17 0.05
C THR A 55 -4.65 15.37 1.13
N GLY A 56 -5.58 14.44 1.20
CA GLY A 56 -6.65 14.47 2.20
C GLY A 56 -7.07 13.07 2.58
N TYR A 57 -7.44 12.91 3.84
CA TYR A 57 -7.99 11.68 4.37
C TYR A 57 -9.04 12.02 5.44
N ILE A 58 -10.18 11.37 5.38
CA ILE A 58 -11.26 11.49 6.36
C ILE A 58 -11.59 10.08 6.82
N LYS A 59 -11.73 9.93 8.14
CA LYS A 59 -12.16 8.70 8.78
C LYS A 59 -13.27 8.95 9.78
N TYR A 60 -14.28 8.10 9.74
CA TYR A 60 -15.38 8.12 10.68
C TYR A 60 -15.40 6.83 11.50
N ASN A 61 -15.33 6.95 12.82
CA ASN A 61 -15.49 5.82 13.73
C ASN A 61 -16.96 5.77 14.17
N LEU A 62 -17.63 4.63 13.99
CA LEU A 62 -19.04 4.45 14.31
C LEU A 62 -19.27 4.12 15.80
N LEU A 63 -18.31 3.43 16.41
CA LEU A 63 -18.34 2.99 17.81
C LEU A 63 -17.24 3.72 18.61
N ASP A 64 -16.32 2.99 19.24
CA ASP A 64 -15.17 3.59 19.89
C ASP A 64 -14.21 4.23 18.87
N ASN A 65 -13.53 5.28 19.32
CA ASN A 65 -12.48 5.92 18.53
C ASN A 65 -11.19 5.09 18.55
N GLU A 66 -10.61 4.90 17.36
CA GLU A 66 -9.21 4.49 17.23
C GLU A 66 -8.26 5.49 17.91
N SER A 67 -7.17 4.96 18.46
CA SER A 67 -6.11 5.78 19.06
C SER A 67 -5.32 6.54 17.99
N ILE A 68 -5.06 7.82 18.26
CA ILE A 68 -4.22 8.70 17.43
C ILE A 68 -2.97 9.18 18.17
N ASN A 69 -2.68 8.59 19.33
CA ASN A 69 -1.56 9.03 20.18
C ASN A 69 -0.20 8.65 19.58
N LEU A 70 -0.18 7.64 18.73
CA LEU A 70 1.00 7.15 18.02
C LEU A 70 0.96 7.64 16.57
N PRO A 71 2.13 7.78 15.91
CA PRO A 71 2.19 8.11 14.49
C PRO A 71 1.69 6.96 13.58
N TYR A 72 1.27 5.84 14.16
CA TYR A 72 0.71 4.66 13.48
C TYR A 72 -0.51 4.14 14.25
N TYR A 73 -1.39 3.41 13.56
CA TYR A 73 -2.55 2.77 14.17
C TYR A 73 -2.14 1.52 14.97
N SER A 74 -2.85 1.23 16.07
CA SER A 74 -2.57 0.08 16.93
C SER A 74 -2.77 -1.27 16.22
N GLY A 75 -3.55 -1.30 15.14
CA GLY A 75 -3.82 -2.50 14.33
C GLY A 75 -4.81 -3.47 14.97
N THR A 76 -4.78 -3.64 16.29
CA THR A 76 -5.82 -4.32 17.07
C THR A 76 -5.89 -3.77 18.49
N TYR A 77 -7.04 -3.88 19.14
CA TYR A 77 -7.28 -3.54 20.54
C TYR A 77 -7.43 -4.78 21.43
N LEU A 78 -7.19 -5.99 20.91
CA LEU A 78 -7.19 -7.25 21.66
C LEU A 78 -8.51 -7.45 22.45
N GLY A 79 -9.64 -7.04 21.88
CA GLY A 79 -10.96 -7.10 22.52
C GLY A 79 -11.23 -6.06 23.60
N LYS A 80 -10.36 -5.07 23.80
CA LYS A 80 -10.55 -4.01 24.82
C LYS A 80 -11.48 -2.88 24.37
N LYS A 81 -11.82 -2.82 23.09
CA LYS A 81 -12.62 -1.77 22.46
C LYS A 81 -13.48 -2.34 21.37
N GLU A 82 -14.59 -1.67 21.09
CA GLU A 82 -15.45 -1.95 19.94
C GLU A 82 -15.23 -0.88 18.90
N VAL A 83 -14.51 -1.19 17.82
CA VAL A 83 -14.16 -0.21 16.80
C VAL A 83 -14.70 -0.66 15.46
N ILE A 84 -15.41 0.25 14.80
CA ILE A 84 -15.74 0.15 13.37
C ILE A 84 -15.41 1.51 12.78
N ALA A 85 -14.54 1.54 11.78
CA ALA A 85 -14.13 2.76 11.12
C ALA A 85 -14.21 2.63 9.60
N ILE A 86 -14.62 3.72 8.96
CA ILE A 86 -14.65 3.84 7.50
C ILE A 86 -13.82 5.06 7.12
N GLY A 87 -12.86 4.84 6.24
CA GLY A 87 -11.91 5.83 5.76
C GLY A 87 -12.03 6.08 4.28
N GLY A 88 -11.63 7.29 3.87
CA GLY A 88 -11.48 7.65 2.47
C GLY A 88 -10.46 8.75 2.30
N GLY A 89 -9.67 8.67 1.24
CA GLY A 89 -8.61 9.62 0.99
C GLY A 89 -8.27 9.81 -0.47
N PHE A 90 -7.44 10.82 -0.71
CA PHE A 90 -6.97 11.16 -2.04
C PHE A 90 -5.56 11.74 -2.00
N PHE A 91 -4.87 11.59 -3.13
CA PHE A 91 -3.58 12.21 -3.41
C PHE A 91 -3.65 12.85 -4.79
N LEU A 92 -3.34 14.14 -4.88
CA LEU A 92 -3.34 14.89 -6.13
C LEU A 92 -1.99 15.60 -6.28
N HIS A 93 -1.34 15.37 -7.42
CA HIS A 93 -0.11 16.05 -7.78
C HIS A 93 -0.17 16.50 -9.24
N PRO A 94 -0.65 17.72 -9.50
CA PRO A 94 -0.73 18.25 -10.84
C PRO A 94 0.66 18.46 -11.44
N ASN A 95 0.84 18.09 -12.72
CA ASN A 95 2.11 18.09 -13.44
C ASN A 95 3.25 17.29 -12.76
N GLY A 96 2.93 16.31 -11.92
CA GLY A 96 3.93 15.52 -11.19
C GLY A 96 4.68 14.50 -12.05
N MET A 97 4.03 13.99 -13.11
CA MET A 97 4.65 13.06 -14.06
C MET A 97 5.34 13.82 -15.19
N PHE A 98 6.41 13.26 -15.72
CA PHE A 98 7.13 13.76 -16.89
C PHE A 98 7.20 12.67 -17.96
N ASN A 99 6.84 12.98 -19.20
CA ASN A 99 6.99 12.08 -20.34
C ASN A 99 8.34 12.33 -21.02
N THR A 100 9.19 11.30 -21.09
CA THR A 100 10.54 11.41 -21.64
C THR A 100 10.58 11.55 -23.17
N GLU A 101 9.53 11.15 -23.88
CA GLU A 101 9.43 11.25 -25.34
C GLU A 101 8.81 12.58 -25.78
N THR A 102 7.63 12.94 -25.25
CA THR A 102 6.92 14.17 -25.62
C THR A 102 7.43 15.40 -24.88
N ARG A 103 8.13 15.20 -23.75
CA ARG A 103 8.59 16.25 -22.82
C ARG A 103 7.47 17.04 -22.17
N GLU A 104 6.29 16.44 -22.08
CA GLU A 104 5.11 17.01 -21.44
C GLU A 104 4.95 16.49 -20.00
N HIS A 105 4.21 17.25 -19.18
CA HIS A 105 3.86 16.84 -17.83
C HIS A 105 2.39 16.43 -17.74
N SER A 106 2.10 15.48 -16.85
CA SER A 106 0.73 15.05 -16.55
C SER A 106 0.48 14.94 -15.05
N ASP A 107 -0.79 14.91 -14.68
CA ASP A 107 -1.23 14.83 -13.29
C ASP A 107 -1.08 13.43 -12.72
N ILE A 108 -0.94 13.34 -11.39
CA ILE A 108 -1.08 12.11 -10.62
C ILE A 108 -2.33 12.23 -9.75
N LYS A 109 -3.14 11.17 -9.74
CA LYS A 109 -4.39 11.13 -8.95
C LYS A 109 -4.51 9.77 -8.29
N HIS A 110 -4.70 9.74 -6.99
CA HIS A 110 -5.02 8.52 -6.26
C HIS A 110 -6.26 8.73 -5.42
N PHE A 111 -7.04 7.66 -5.30
CA PHE A 111 -8.19 7.60 -4.41
C PHE A 111 -8.13 6.32 -3.61
N ALA A 112 -8.52 6.40 -2.35
CA ALA A 112 -8.55 5.25 -1.46
C ALA A 112 -9.85 5.24 -0.64
N LEU A 113 -10.33 4.04 -0.35
CA LEU A 113 -11.38 3.75 0.61
C LEU A 113 -10.90 2.62 1.51
N ASP A 114 -11.18 2.72 2.80
CA ASP A 114 -10.84 1.66 3.74
C ASP A 114 -11.92 1.42 4.78
N PHE A 115 -11.85 0.23 5.36
CA PHE A 115 -12.71 -0.24 6.42
C PHE A 115 -11.85 -0.95 7.46
N PHE A 116 -12.00 -0.55 8.72
CA PHE A 116 -11.35 -1.18 9.85
C PHE A 116 -12.40 -1.64 10.86
N MET A 117 -12.19 -2.81 11.44
CA MET A 117 -13.05 -3.36 12.48
C MET A 117 -12.23 -4.14 13.51
N ASP A 118 -12.46 -3.88 14.78
CA ASP A 118 -12.02 -4.73 15.88
C ASP A 118 -13.14 -4.84 16.91
N LEU A 119 -13.73 -6.03 17.03
CA LEU A 119 -14.90 -6.27 17.86
C LEU A 119 -14.62 -7.38 18.87
N PRO A 120 -14.84 -7.16 20.17
CA PRO A 120 -14.78 -8.21 21.17
C PRO A 120 -15.88 -9.23 20.90
N VAL A 121 -15.54 -10.49 21.12
CA VAL A 121 -16.45 -11.63 21.09
C VAL A 121 -16.16 -12.53 22.28
N ASN A 122 -16.97 -13.57 22.47
CA ASN A 122 -16.71 -14.53 23.55
C ASN A 122 -15.30 -15.12 23.42
N ASN A 123 -14.48 -14.93 24.46
CA ASN A 123 -13.09 -15.41 24.57
C ASN A 123 -12.10 -14.83 23.54
N GLY A 124 -12.37 -13.66 22.96
CA GLY A 124 -11.51 -13.12 21.91
C GLY A 124 -11.94 -11.81 21.28
N SER A 125 -11.37 -11.51 20.11
CA SER A 125 -11.84 -10.43 19.24
C SER A 125 -11.68 -10.76 17.76
N ILE A 126 -12.58 -10.26 16.93
CA ILE A 126 -12.47 -10.29 15.48
C ILE A 126 -11.77 -9.01 15.04
N ASN A 127 -10.74 -9.13 14.22
CA ASN A 127 -9.98 -8.01 13.67
C ASN A 127 -9.98 -8.07 12.14
N THR A 128 -10.33 -6.97 11.48
CA THR A 128 -10.39 -6.89 10.02
C THR A 128 -9.91 -5.52 9.55
N TYR A 129 -9.17 -5.51 8.45
CA TYR A 129 -8.88 -4.30 7.69
C TYR A 129 -9.02 -4.58 6.20
N ILE A 130 -9.69 -3.70 5.47
CA ILE A 130 -9.84 -3.78 4.01
C ILE A 130 -9.53 -2.39 3.45
N ALA A 131 -8.73 -2.34 2.39
CA ALA A 131 -8.42 -1.11 1.67
C ALA A 131 -8.52 -1.33 0.16
N PHE A 132 -9.20 -0.42 -0.51
CA PHE A 132 -9.21 -0.30 -1.95
C PHE A 132 -8.49 0.99 -2.36
N GLN A 133 -7.67 0.90 -3.38
CA GLN A 133 -6.90 2.02 -3.91
C GLN A 133 -7.00 2.03 -5.44
N LYS A 134 -7.28 3.20 -6.00
CA LYS A 134 -7.16 3.47 -7.43
C LYS A 134 -6.00 4.43 -7.62
N PHE A 135 -5.03 4.01 -8.43
CA PHE A 135 -3.85 4.78 -8.75
C PHE A 135 -3.89 5.21 -10.22
N ASP A 136 -3.67 6.49 -10.47
CA ASP A 136 -3.50 7.06 -11.81
C ASP A 136 -2.19 7.85 -11.82
N TYR A 137 -1.19 7.25 -12.47
CA TYR A 137 0.09 7.87 -12.80
C TYR A 137 0.21 8.15 -14.31
N GLY A 138 -0.85 7.91 -15.09
CA GLY A 138 -0.81 7.89 -16.55
C GLY A 138 -0.57 6.50 -17.16
N PRO A 139 -0.70 6.37 -18.49
CA PRO A 139 -0.84 5.06 -19.16
C PRO A 139 0.35 4.12 -18.95
N ASN A 140 0.04 2.85 -18.65
CA ASN A 140 1.00 1.74 -18.57
C ASN A 140 2.19 1.97 -17.63
N TYR A 141 2.09 2.92 -16.70
CA TYR A 141 3.16 3.19 -15.74
C TYR A 141 3.11 2.22 -14.56
N ILE A 142 4.26 1.66 -14.18
CA ILE A 142 4.41 0.90 -12.93
C ILE A 142 5.77 1.19 -12.30
N SER A 143 5.76 1.57 -11.04
CA SER A 143 6.97 1.76 -10.23
C SER A 143 7.25 0.54 -9.36
N ARG A 144 8.34 0.60 -8.59
CA ARG A 144 8.65 -0.42 -7.58
C ARG A 144 7.50 -0.68 -6.59
N TRP A 145 6.71 0.34 -6.25
CA TRP A 145 5.72 0.23 -5.17
C TRP A 145 4.27 0.16 -5.66
N ALA A 146 3.94 0.84 -6.76
CA ALA A 146 2.59 0.89 -7.32
C ALA A 146 2.63 1.25 -8.81
N GLY A 147 1.56 0.93 -9.54
CA GLY A 147 1.36 1.34 -10.93
C GLY A 147 -0.04 1.90 -11.17
N THR A 148 -0.30 2.38 -12.38
CA THR A 148 -1.63 2.83 -12.81
C THR A 148 -2.57 1.64 -12.85
N GLY A 149 -3.69 1.73 -12.14
CA GLY A 149 -4.66 0.65 -12.00
C GLY A 149 -5.32 0.61 -10.62
N ASN A 150 -5.76 -0.58 -10.21
CA ASN A 150 -6.49 -0.78 -8.97
C ASN A 150 -5.77 -1.79 -8.07
N SER A 151 -5.82 -1.55 -6.76
CA SER A 151 -5.31 -2.47 -5.75
C SER A 151 -6.33 -2.64 -4.64
N ILE A 152 -6.52 -3.88 -4.20
CA ILE A 152 -7.29 -4.21 -3.00
C ILE A 152 -6.43 -5.03 -2.06
N TYR A 153 -6.50 -4.69 -0.78
CA TYR A 153 -5.89 -5.43 0.32
C TYR A 153 -6.96 -5.76 1.35
N GLY A 154 -6.94 -6.98 1.88
CA GLY A 154 -7.80 -7.41 2.97
C GLY A 154 -7.02 -8.26 3.97
N GLN A 155 -7.28 -8.05 5.25
CA GLN A 155 -6.77 -8.86 6.34
C GLN A 155 -7.89 -9.20 7.30
N PHE A 156 -7.88 -10.44 7.77
CA PHE A 156 -8.77 -10.96 8.80
C PHE A 156 -7.94 -11.69 9.85
N GLY A 157 -8.22 -11.42 11.12
CA GLY A 157 -7.61 -12.07 12.26
C GLY A 157 -8.63 -12.34 13.35
N TYR A 158 -8.33 -13.32 14.19
CA TYR A 158 -9.13 -13.65 15.36
C TYR A 158 -8.22 -13.78 16.57
N TYR A 159 -8.36 -12.88 17.54
CA TYR A 159 -7.61 -12.97 18.79
C TYR A 159 -8.29 -13.96 19.74
N LEU A 160 -7.51 -14.90 20.28
CA LEU A 160 -7.92 -15.87 21.29
C LEU A 160 -7.32 -15.45 22.63
N ASP A 161 -8.12 -14.86 23.52
CA ASP A 161 -7.61 -14.24 24.74
C ASP A 161 -6.97 -15.25 25.70
N GLY A 162 -7.59 -16.42 25.87
CA GLY A 162 -7.06 -17.49 26.73
C GLY A 162 -5.70 -18.03 26.29
N LEU A 163 -5.34 -17.86 25.02
CA LEU A 163 -4.06 -18.30 24.46
C LEU A 163 -3.11 -17.13 24.14
N LYS A 164 -3.63 -15.90 24.17
CA LYS A 164 -2.93 -14.68 23.74
C LYS A 164 -2.33 -14.79 22.34
N VAL A 165 -3.06 -15.42 21.43
CA VAL A 165 -2.64 -15.55 20.03
C VAL A 165 -3.67 -14.94 19.09
N MET A 166 -3.22 -14.45 17.95
CA MET A 166 -4.07 -14.03 16.85
C MET A 166 -3.58 -14.67 15.55
N PRO A 167 -4.15 -15.81 15.14
CA PRO A 167 -4.05 -16.25 13.75
C PRO A 167 -4.67 -15.19 12.84
N TYR A 168 -4.07 -15.01 11.67
CA TYR A 168 -4.58 -14.11 10.65
C TYR A 168 -4.28 -14.63 9.25
N ALA A 169 -5.07 -14.16 8.30
CA ALA A 169 -4.80 -14.26 6.87
C ALA A 169 -4.94 -12.87 6.26
N ALA A 170 -4.06 -12.54 5.31
CA ALA A 170 -4.16 -11.34 4.51
C ALA A 170 -3.94 -11.66 3.04
N TYR A 171 -4.61 -10.93 2.17
CA TYR A 171 -4.52 -11.11 0.73
C TYR A 171 -4.52 -9.76 0.03
N SER A 172 -3.68 -9.61 -0.99
CA SER A 172 -3.71 -8.46 -1.88
C SER A 172 -3.89 -8.90 -3.32
N TYR A 173 -4.59 -8.08 -4.09
CA TYR A 173 -4.75 -8.23 -5.52
C TYR A 173 -4.61 -6.86 -6.18
N SER A 174 -3.67 -6.75 -7.11
CA SER A 174 -3.37 -5.50 -7.80
C SER A 174 -3.37 -5.72 -9.31
N ASP A 175 -4.29 -5.04 -9.99
CA ASP A 175 -4.47 -5.07 -11.43
C ASP A 175 -3.97 -3.75 -12.00
N PHE A 176 -2.77 -3.78 -12.58
CA PHE A 176 -2.08 -2.62 -13.11
C PHE A 176 -1.95 -2.73 -14.62
N GLU A 177 -2.14 -1.61 -15.33
CA GLU A 177 -2.15 -1.57 -16.80
C GLU A 177 -0.85 -2.10 -17.41
N ALA A 178 0.29 -1.85 -16.76
CA ALA A 178 1.60 -2.27 -17.22
C ALA A 178 1.87 -3.77 -17.03
N ALA A 179 1.13 -4.44 -16.13
CA ALA A 179 1.37 -5.83 -15.79
C ALA A 179 0.50 -6.73 -16.67
N GLN A 180 1.12 -7.76 -17.26
CA GLN A 180 0.39 -8.74 -18.09
C GLN A 180 -0.70 -9.49 -17.29
N ASP A 181 -0.38 -9.82 -16.04
CA ASP A 181 -1.29 -10.46 -15.12
C ASP A 181 -1.38 -9.68 -13.81
N PRO A 182 -2.53 -9.74 -13.11
CA PRO A 182 -2.67 -9.17 -11.77
C PRO A 182 -1.65 -9.74 -10.79
N ILE A 183 -1.02 -8.85 -10.04
CA ILE A 183 -0.06 -9.15 -8.97
C ILE A 183 -0.85 -9.53 -7.71
N GLN A 184 -0.43 -10.60 -7.04
CA GLN A 184 -1.14 -11.09 -5.84
C GLN A 184 -0.17 -11.41 -4.72
N SER A 185 -0.60 -11.21 -3.47
CA SER A 185 0.11 -11.72 -2.30
C SER A 185 -0.83 -12.37 -1.30
N LEU A 186 -0.35 -13.42 -0.64
CA LEU A 186 -1.06 -14.16 0.41
C LEU A 186 -0.14 -14.27 1.63
N ASN A 187 -0.67 -13.86 2.77
CA ASN A 187 -0.02 -14.00 4.07
C ASN A 187 -0.91 -14.85 4.97
N ILE A 188 -0.35 -15.86 5.61
CA ILE A 188 -1.01 -16.62 6.67
C ILE A 188 -0.06 -16.64 7.86
N GLY A 189 -0.51 -16.14 8.99
CA GLY A 189 0.38 -15.97 10.14
C GLY A 189 -0.31 -16.12 11.48
N LEU A 190 0.53 -16.08 12.52
CA LEU A 190 0.15 -16.18 13.91
C LEU A 190 0.96 -15.15 14.70
N ASN A 191 0.27 -14.25 15.38
CA ASN A 191 0.87 -13.40 16.40
C ASN A 191 0.69 -14.06 17.77
N TYR A 192 1.75 -14.09 18.58
CA TYR A 192 1.71 -14.46 20.00
C TYR A 192 2.08 -13.25 20.85
N PHE A 193 1.15 -12.80 21.68
CA PHE A 193 1.28 -11.60 22.51
C PHE A 193 1.78 -11.97 23.89
N ILE A 194 3.09 -11.81 24.10
CA ILE A 194 3.73 -12.04 25.40
C ILE A 194 3.30 -10.94 26.38
N HIS A 195 3.29 -9.70 25.91
CA HIS A 195 2.81 -8.53 26.65
C HIS A 195 2.17 -7.52 25.69
N GLU A 196 0.92 -7.78 25.30
CA GLU A 196 0.13 -6.93 24.39
C GLU A 196 0.98 -6.45 23.20
N HIS A 197 0.90 -5.16 22.84
CA HIS A 197 1.68 -4.58 21.75
C HIS A 197 3.15 -4.31 22.09
N ASN A 198 3.53 -4.43 23.36
CA ASN A 198 4.88 -4.14 23.84
C ASN A 198 5.83 -5.32 23.64
N CYS A 199 5.32 -6.56 23.58
CA CYS A 199 6.15 -7.74 23.34
C CYS A 199 5.35 -8.81 22.60
N LYS A 200 5.74 -9.12 21.36
CA LYS A 200 5.10 -10.16 20.56
C LYS A 200 6.08 -10.92 19.67
N LEU A 201 5.73 -12.16 19.39
CA LEU A 201 6.36 -13.00 18.38
C LEU A 201 5.38 -13.21 17.23
N THR A 202 5.85 -13.11 15.99
CA THR A 202 5.06 -13.34 14.78
C THR A 202 5.73 -14.41 13.94
N ALA A 203 4.94 -15.39 13.51
CA ALA A 203 5.32 -16.37 12.51
C ALA A 203 4.37 -16.27 11.32
N GLU A 204 4.91 -16.22 10.10
CA GLU A 204 4.10 -16.00 8.90
C GLU A 204 4.66 -16.73 7.69
N TYR A 205 3.76 -17.33 6.92
CA TYR A 205 3.99 -17.75 5.55
C TYR A 205 3.58 -16.63 4.60
N HIS A 206 4.47 -16.25 3.70
CA HIS A 206 4.25 -15.18 2.73
C HIS A 206 4.51 -15.70 1.33
N LEU A 207 3.53 -15.47 0.45
CA LEU A 207 3.60 -15.78 -0.96
C LEU A 207 3.31 -14.52 -1.76
N ILE A 208 4.10 -14.25 -2.79
CA ILE A 208 3.84 -13.28 -3.84
C ILE A 208 3.76 -14.05 -5.15
N SER A 209 2.84 -13.68 -6.03
CA SER A 209 2.79 -14.22 -7.38
C SER A 209 2.70 -13.11 -8.42
N LYS A 210 3.33 -13.35 -9.56
CA LYS A 210 3.32 -12.52 -10.77
C LYS A 210 3.91 -11.13 -10.60
N ASP A 211 4.71 -10.94 -9.54
CA ASP A 211 5.46 -9.70 -9.30
C ASP A 211 6.91 -9.83 -9.77
N TYR A 212 7.16 -9.49 -11.03
CA TYR A 212 8.50 -9.56 -11.63
C TYR A 212 9.50 -8.54 -11.01
N ARG A 213 9.07 -7.66 -10.10
CA ARG A 213 9.95 -6.78 -9.32
C ARG A 213 10.68 -7.50 -8.19
N GLU A 214 10.10 -8.59 -7.69
CA GLU A 214 10.62 -9.33 -6.53
C GLU A 214 11.55 -10.48 -6.95
N SER A 215 11.50 -10.92 -8.20
CA SER A 215 12.38 -11.95 -8.75
C SER A 215 13.72 -11.38 -9.21
N SER A 216 14.83 -11.90 -8.67
CA SER A 216 16.17 -11.61 -9.19
C SER A 216 16.32 -12.19 -10.61
N MET A 217 16.14 -11.35 -11.61
CA MET A 217 16.75 -11.44 -12.94
C MET A 217 16.64 -12.81 -13.64
N THR A 218 15.47 -13.18 -14.14
CA THR A 218 15.35 -14.01 -15.36
C THR A 218 13.92 -13.94 -15.88
N PHE A 219 13.75 -13.64 -17.17
CA PHE A 219 12.45 -13.60 -17.85
C PHE A 219 11.72 -14.98 -17.86
N ASP A 220 12.39 -16.04 -17.40
CA ASP A 220 11.90 -17.41 -17.26
C ASP A 220 11.87 -17.93 -15.80
N ALA A 221 12.13 -17.09 -14.79
CA ALA A 221 12.23 -17.53 -13.38
C ALA A 221 11.01 -17.19 -12.53
N GLN A 222 10.28 -18.25 -12.18
CA GLN A 222 9.22 -18.39 -11.18
C GLN A 222 8.30 -17.18 -10.97
N ASP A 223 7.07 -17.31 -11.49
CA ASP A 223 5.90 -16.46 -11.21
C ASP A 223 5.49 -16.42 -9.73
N ILE A 224 6.22 -17.06 -8.82
CA ILE A 224 5.85 -17.24 -7.43
C ILE A 224 7.10 -17.12 -6.56
N PHE A 225 7.06 -16.21 -5.59
CA PHE A 225 8.04 -16.08 -4.52
C PHE A 225 7.41 -16.48 -3.19
N THR A 226 8.06 -17.34 -2.42
CA THR A 226 7.56 -17.79 -1.10
C THR A 226 8.62 -17.66 -0.03
N GLN A 227 8.23 -17.23 1.17
CA GLN A 227 9.11 -17.15 2.33
C GLN A 227 8.36 -17.46 3.63
N PHE A 228 9.10 -17.96 4.62
CA PHE A 228 8.66 -17.99 6.02
C PHE A 228 9.34 -16.85 6.78
N ARG A 229 8.55 -16.04 7.49
CA ARG A 229 9.01 -14.90 8.28
C ARG A 229 8.81 -15.18 9.76
N LEU A 230 9.86 -14.95 10.54
CA LEU A 230 9.80 -14.90 12.00
C LEU A 230 10.21 -13.50 12.44
N GLN A 231 9.37 -12.86 13.25
CA GLN A 231 9.63 -11.53 13.77
C GLN A 231 9.41 -11.53 15.28
N PHE A 232 10.37 -10.97 16.01
CA PHE A 232 10.22 -10.65 17.42
C PHE A 232 10.18 -9.13 17.56
N GLN A 233 9.13 -8.61 18.20
CA GLN A 233 8.94 -7.19 18.45
C GLN A 233 8.97 -6.92 19.96
N VAL A 234 9.76 -5.92 20.35
CA VAL A 234 9.79 -5.36 21.70
C VAL A 234 9.69 -3.84 21.60
N PHE A 235 8.78 -3.25 22.38
CA PHE A 235 8.66 -1.83 22.57
C PHE A 235 8.98 -1.52 24.04
N ILE A 236 9.96 -0.63 24.26
CA ILE A 236 10.48 -0.25 25.57
C ILE A 236 9.87 1.09 25.99
#